data_AF-A0A0N0VGF7-F1
#
_entry.id   AF-A0A0N0VGF7-F1
#
_cell.length_a   1.000
_cell.length_b   1.000
_cell.length_c   1.000
_cell.angle_alpha   90.00
_cell.angle_beta   90.00
_cell.angle_gamma   90.00
#
_symmetry.space_group_name_H-M   'P 1'
#
loop_
_entity.id
_entity.type
_entity.pdbx_description
1 polymer ?
#
loop_
_entity_poly.entity_id
_entity_poly.type
_entity_poly.pdbx_seq_one_letter_code
_entity_poly.pdbx_strand_id
1 'polypeptide(L)'
;MSSSSQVAWFCHQLDSSDCAPVKRQYLQWHAEEHGIVYSKDDPLFITAIHESSSFAWSLPELLWRARLVSLDARTLWECLGTNMVSERVRRFIDPWNEQLAVKVAYYLLQLQPTSEEEEDGGSWKKLRAELDDYAAATIKPQGTPGVRDYLPRTTTAPHTDHQNADGTAATAEWSDKVAFIPMEAGNDFSEGSLRCVAPVPSCGVLLQVPRTDMFFRDTVLEHCALGRVIAAAPALRELLSNEEAVLVVCLVFERFVVGVEKSHWKALLTQCPPSYPSIPTTWTLGDLAELDGLDVLDDVLTKRTQLQTVADQLEGSLVAIFHTLLPAAAVGTTAAAAVPSQAELLAAFSWDHLAWAQSTFDSRAFNLNVDGAVVMALVPLADMINHTNRTDVLIRKVEPNGGSFTMQVGAALTAADVGRELWMSYGPLQNWELLQHYGFVLGCDNVHDKLPFPFSLPVLSELGEAEEAETEGVSEDCSGDHAASSVDWDTRRRNLLRRYALCLPGRCWIGYDGVPPPALLALLRVQLAQAEEFAVMERHLYGPFTPLSAQTEDAVVAAVMETVQCVLDVFPTSLGEDEEALAELRETTQASAAPDEGDEESVYNYTLCVQLRIGLKRIAKRALDWCRHRM
;
A
#
# COMPACT_ATOMS: atom_id res chain seq x y z
N MET A 1 -3.55 32.33 -3.18
CA MET A 1 -3.05 32.36 -1.78
C MET A 1 -1.91 33.36 -1.67
N SER A 2 -1.75 34.05 -0.54
CA SER A 2 -0.54 34.86 -0.29
C SER A 2 0.67 33.96 -0.03
N SER A 3 1.90 34.47 -0.14
CA SER A 3 3.12 33.72 0.21
C SER A 3 3.06 33.16 1.63
N SER A 4 2.64 33.96 2.61
CA SER A 4 2.44 33.51 3.99
C SER A 4 1.41 32.38 4.12
N SER A 5 0.33 32.40 3.35
CA SER A 5 -0.64 31.30 3.33
C SER A 5 -0.06 30.02 2.70
N GLN A 6 0.81 30.13 1.68
CA GLN A 6 1.47 28.97 1.06
C GLN A 6 2.47 28.33 2.02
N VAL A 7 3.26 29.14 2.73
CA VAL A 7 4.16 28.70 3.80
C VAL A 7 3.37 27.91 4.85
N ALA A 8 2.31 28.50 5.40
CA ALA A 8 1.49 27.86 6.43
C ALA A 8 0.87 26.53 5.95
N TRP A 9 0.42 26.47 4.69
CA TRP A 9 -0.13 25.24 4.12
C TRP A 9 0.91 24.12 4.02
N PHE A 10 2.10 24.42 3.48
CA PHE A 10 3.17 23.43 3.37
C PHE A 10 3.72 22.99 4.73
N CYS A 11 3.80 23.90 5.71
CA CYS A 11 4.12 23.56 7.10
C CYS A 11 3.10 22.55 7.65
N HIS A 12 1.81 22.82 7.48
CA HIS A 12 0.77 21.89 7.90
C HIS A 12 0.91 20.53 7.22
N GLN A 13 1.16 20.48 5.90
CA GLN A 13 1.37 19.21 5.21
C GLN A 13 2.60 18.45 5.73
N LEU A 14 3.70 19.16 5.98
CA LEU A 14 4.92 18.57 6.55
C LEU A 14 4.67 18.03 7.97
N ASP A 15 3.93 18.77 8.80
CA ASP A 15 3.65 18.41 10.19
C ASP A 15 2.60 17.29 10.32
N SER A 16 1.78 17.09 9.28
CA SER A 16 0.83 15.97 9.20
C SER A 16 1.47 14.63 8.84
N SER A 17 2.78 14.61 8.55
CA SER A 17 3.53 13.40 8.22
C SER A 17 4.07 12.74 9.50
N ASP A 18 3.98 11.42 9.59
CA ASP A 18 4.51 10.64 10.72
C ASP A 18 6.02 10.85 10.96
N CYS A 19 6.77 11.16 9.90
CA CYS A 19 8.21 11.46 9.99
C CYS A 19 8.57 12.96 9.97
N ALA A 20 7.66 13.86 10.36
CA ALA A 20 7.90 15.30 10.37
C ALA A 20 9.19 15.72 11.11
N PRO A 21 9.51 15.18 12.31
CA PRO A 21 10.72 15.57 13.04
C PRO A 21 12.01 15.27 12.26
N VAL A 22 12.09 14.09 11.66
CA VAL A 22 13.25 13.66 10.86
C VAL A 22 13.39 14.55 9.62
N LYS A 23 12.30 14.79 8.88
CA LYS A 23 12.32 15.68 7.70
C LYS A 23 12.81 17.09 8.05
N ARG A 24 12.30 17.67 9.15
CA ARG A 24 12.70 19.00 9.64
C ARG A 24 14.18 19.04 10.03
N GLN A 25 14.68 17.99 10.68
CA GLN A 25 16.09 17.89 11.05
C GLN A 25 17.00 17.90 9.82
N TYR A 26 16.68 17.12 8.78
CA TYR A 26 17.47 17.09 7.55
C TYR A 26 17.36 18.40 6.74
N LEU A 27 16.20 19.08 6.77
CA LEU A 27 16.05 20.42 6.21
C LEU A 27 16.92 21.45 6.95
N GLN A 28 16.98 21.38 8.28
CA GLN A 28 17.86 22.23 9.07
C GLN A 28 19.34 21.98 8.72
N TRP A 29 19.78 20.73 8.66
CA TRP A 29 21.15 20.40 8.27
C TRP A 29 21.48 20.88 6.85
N HIS A 30 20.56 20.70 5.91
CA HIS A 30 20.71 21.23 4.56
C HIS A 30 20.91 22.74 4.55
N ALA A 31 20.12 23.47 5.36
CA ALA A 31 20.23 24.92 5.48
C ALA A 31 21.57 25.36 6.08
N GLU A 32 22.02 24.68 7.14
CA GLU A 32 23.33 24.92 7.77
C GLU A 32 24.49 24.70 6.80
N GLU A 33 24.45 23.62 6.00
CA GLU A 33 25.47 23.29 5.00
C GLU A 33 25.56 24.33 3.87
N HIS A 34 24.41 24.88 3.43
CA HIS A 34 24.33 25.78 2.28
C HIS A 34 24.26 27.26 2.67
N GLY A 35 24.35 27.59 3.97
CA GLY A 35 24.23 28.96 4.47
C GLY A 35 22.85 29.58 4.26
N ILE A 36 21.80 28.77 4.19
CA ILE A 36 20.40 29.20 4.05
C ILE A 36 19.84 29.44 5.46
N VAL A 37 19.03 30.49 5.62
CA VAL A 37 18.37 30.76 6.91
C VAL A 37 17.23 29.76 7.10
N TYR A 38 17.38 28.87 8.07
CA TYR A 38 16.30 27.96 8.49
C TYR A 38 15.34 28.66 9.45
N SER A 39 14.04 28.52 9.19
CA SER A 39 12.97 28.94 10.09
C SER A 39 12.03 27.77 10.36
N LYS A 40 11.60 27.60 11.61
CA LYS A 40 10.58 26.59 11.95
C LYS A 40 9.24 26.87 11.28
N ASP A 41 8.95 28.15 11.05
CA ASP A 41 7.73 28.64 10.41
C ASP A 41 7.80 28.55 8.87
N ASP A 42 8.99 28.37 8.29
CA ASP A 42 9.20 28.17 6.85
C ASP A 42 10.33 27.14 6.59
N PRO A 43 10.11 25.86 6.98
CA PRO A 43 11.12 24.82 6.90
C PRO A 43 11.45 24.40 5.45
N LEU A 44 10.59 24.77 4.49
CA LEU A 44 10.73 24.45 3.06
C LEU A 44 11.21 25.66 2.23
N PHE A 45 11.68 26.71 2.90
CA PHE A 45 12.32 27.88 2.30
C PHE A 45 11.44 28.55 1.22
N ILE A 46 10.12 28.59 1.42
CA ILE A 46 9.16 29.12 0.44
C ILE A 46 9.32 30.64 0.29
N THR A 47 9.58 31.35 1.39
CA THR A 47 9.77 32.80 1.40
C THR A 47 10.97 33.21 0.54
N ALA A 48 12.07 32.46 0.62
CA ALA A 48 13.28 32.69 -0.17
C ALA A 48 13.04 32.61 -1.70
N ILE A 49 12.06 31.81 -2.13
CA ILE A 49 11.68 31.74 -3.56
C ILE A 49 11.06 33.07 -3.99
N HIS A 50 10.12 33.60 -3.21
CA HIS A 50 9.37 34.84 -3.53
C HIS A 50 10.23 36.09 -3.51
N GLU A 51 11.34 36.10 -2.76
CA GLU A 51 12.28 37.24 -2.75
C GLU A 51 13.09 37.37 -4.05
N SER A 52 13.13 36.32 -4.87
CA SER A 52 13.96 36.27 -6.08
C SER A 52 13.25 36.69 -7.38
N SER A 53 11.90 36.71 -7.43
CA SER A 53 11.14 37.08 -8.63
C SER A 53 9.66 37.40 -8.34
N SER A 54 8.97 38.08 -9.28
CA SER A 54 7.55 38.46 -9.14
C SER A 54 6.57 37.28 -9.23
N PHE A 55 6.98 36.14 -9.80
CA PHE A 55 6.25 34.88 -9.74
C PHE A 55 7.25 33.71 -9.67
N ALA A 56 7.32 33.08 -8.51
CA ALA A 56 8.51 32.32 -8.15
C ALA A 56 8.36 30.78 -8.26
N TRP A 57 7.16 30.28 -8.56
CA TRP A 57 6.95 28.83 -8.67
C TRP A 57 7.32 28.30 -10.06
N SER A 58 8.26 27.36 -10.09
CA SER A 58 8.49 26.46 -11.23
C SER A 58 8.04 25.05 -10.86
N LEU A 59 7.71 24.22 -11.87
CA LEU A 59 7.31 22.83 -11.63
C LEU A 59 8.35 22.04 -10.83
N PRO A 60 9.67 22.11 -11.11
CA PRO A 60 10.68 21.39 -10.31
C PRO A 60 10.69 21.80 -8.83
N GLU A 61 10.52 23.10 -8.52
CA GLU A 61 10.50 23.60 -7.14
C GLU A 61 9.24 23.18 -6.39
N LEU A 62 8.09 23.11 -7.08
CA LEU A 62 6.84 22.58 -6.52
C LEU A 62 6.96 21.09 -6.23
N LEU A 63 7.40 20.29 -7.21
CA LEU A 63 7.52 18.84 -7.06
C LEU A 63 8.55 18.45 -6.01
N TRP A 64 9.69 19.15 -5.90
CA TRP A 64 10.67 18.89 -4.85
C TRP A 64 10.06 18.95 -3.44
N ARG A 65 9.29 20.00 -3.14
CA ARG A 65 8.63 20.17 -1.84
C ARG A 65 7.54 19.14 -1.63
N ALA A 66 6.76 18.87 -2.68
CA ALA A 66 5.69 17.89 -2.65
C ALA A 66 6.23 16.47 -2.40
N ARG A 67 7.35 16.08 -3.02
CA ARG A 67 8.02 14.78 -2.80
C ARG A 67 8.48 14.63 -1.36
N LEU A 68 9.16 15.64 -0.81
CA LEU A 68 9.66 15.60 0.57
C LEU A 68 8.52 15.46 1.58
N VAL A 69 7.44 16.24 1.39
CA VAL A 69 6.23 16.12 2.22
C VAL A 69 5.63 14.72 2.10
N SER A 70 5.60 14.16 0.89
CA SER A 70 4.99 12.85 0.57
C SER A 70 5.84 11.63 0.92
N LEU A 71 7.05 11.80 1.46
CA LEU A 71 7.87 10.66 1.89
C LEU A 71 7.23 9.97 3.09
N ASP A 72 6.78 8.73 2.93
CA ASP A 72 6.46 7.86 4.07
C ASP A 72 7.75 7.41 4.79
N ALA A 73 7.61 6.74 5.94
CA ALA A 73 8.73 6.28 6.75
C ALA A 73 9.70 5.37 5.99
N ARG A 74 9.17 4.49 5.14
CA ARG A 74 9.94 3.51 4.35
C ARG A 74 10.81 4.23 3.33
N THR A 75 10.18 5.05 2.50
CA THR A 75 10.83 5.79 1.41
C THR A 75 11.77 6.87 1.96
N LEU A 76 11.41 7.51 3.08
CA LEU A 76 12.29 8.44 3.78
C LEU A 76 13.59 7.76 4.17
N TRP A 77 13.53 6.59 4.81
CA TRP A 77 14.70 5.84 5.24
C TRP A 77 15.62 5.47 4.07
N GLU A 78 15.06 5.04 2.93
CA GLU A 78 15.84 4.78 1.70
C GLU A 78 16.53 6.04 1.15
N CYS A 79 15.95 7.21 1.41
CA CYS A 79 16.46 8.51 0.93
C CYS A 79 17.44 9.18 1.89
N LEU A 80 17.54 8.76 3.16
CA LEU A 80 18.41 9.42 4.13
C LEU A 80 19.86 9.43 3.64
N GLY A 81 20.54 10.55 3.87
CA GLY A 81 21.93 10.74 3.46
C GLY A 81 22.33 12.19 3.32
N THR A 82 23.61 12.43 3.04
CA THR A 82 24.19 13.77 2.82
C THR A 82 23.51 14.53 1.69
N ASN A 83 23.02 13.82 0.67
CA ASN A 83 22.41 14.40 -0.52
C ASN A 83 20.88 14.24 -0.57
N MET A 84 20.23 13.89 0.56
CA MET A 84 18.79 13.69 0.62
C MET A 84 18.05 14.92 0.08
N VAL A 85 18.24 16.08 0.71
CA VAL A 85 17.51 17.33 0.40
C VAL A 85 18.04 18.02 -0.87
N SER A 86 19.36 18.01 -1.06
CA SER A 86 20.03 18.74 -2.15
C SER A 86 19.88 18.06 -3.51
N GLU A 87 19.73 16.74 -3.56
CA GLU A 87 19.72 15.98 -4.82
C GLU A 87 18.58 14.96 -4.92
N ARG A 88 18.47 14.04 -3.95
CA ARG A 88 17.57 12.87 -4.07
C ARG A 88 16.11 13.27 -4.22
N VAL A 89 15.58 14.07 -3.27
CA VAL A 89 14.16 14.48 -3.31
C VAL A 89 13.86 15.50 -4.41
N ARG A 90 14.88 16.04 -5.10
CA ARG A 90 14.68 16.90 -6.27
C ARG A 90 14.41 16.09 -7.54
N ARG A 91 14.70 14.79 -7.53
CA ARG A 91 14.47 13.87 -8.64
C ARG A 91 13.28 12.96 -8.35
N PHE A 92 12.87 12.23 -9.39
CA PHE A 92 11.94 11.11 -9.26
C PHE A 92 12.54 10.07 -8.32
N ILE A 93 11.84 9.73 -7.24
CA ILE A 93 12.29 8.76 -6.23
C ILE A 93 11.79 7.38 -6.62
N ASP A 94 10.47 7.23 -6.64
CA ASP A 94 9.76 6.04 -7.06
C ASP A 94 8.35 6.42 -7.55
N PRO A 95 7.64 5.52 -8.26
CA PRO A 95 6.32 5.84 -8.80
C PRO A 95 5.27 6.21 -7.76
N TRP A 96 5.32 5.66 -6.55
CA TRP A 96 4.34 5.92 -5.50
C TRP A 96 4.54 7.30 -4.87
N ASN A 97 5.77 7.63 -4.46
CA ASN A 97 6.09 8.96 -3.97
C ASN A 97 5.80 10.03 -5.03
N GLU A 98 6.06 9.73 -6.31
CA GLU A 98 5.77 10.67 -7.39
C GLU A 98 4.26 10.93 -7.56
N GLN A 99 3.42 9.89 -7.45
CA GLN A 99 1.97 10.04 -7.45
C GLN A 99 1.51 10.94 -6.30
N LEU A 100 1.98 10.69 -5.09
CA LEU A 100 1.64 11.51 -3.93
C LEU A 100 2.12 12.97 -4.10
N ALA A 101 3.32 13.18 -4.65
CA ALA A 101 3.85 14.50 -4.92
C ALA A 101 2.98 15.27 -5.95
N VAL A 102 2.58 14.61 -7.03
CA VAL A 102 1.68 15.19 -8.04
C VAL A 102 0.31 15.52 -7.40
N LYS A 103 -0.22 14.64 -6.54
CA LYS A 103 -1.48 14.89 -5.80
C LYS A 103 -1.37 16.12 -4.89
N VAL A 104 -0.30 16.25 -4.12
CA VAL A 104 -0.02 17.42 -3.26
C VAL A 104 0.10 18.69 -4.10
N ALA A 105 0.80 18.63 -5.24
CA ALA A 105 0.95 19.74 -6.16
C ALA A 105 -0.41 20.18 -6.76
N TYR A 106 -1.24 19.25 -7.21
CA TYR A 106 -2.59 19.56 -7.69
C TYR A 106 -3.46 20.23 -6.63
N TYR A 107 -3.42 19.74 -5.38
CA TYR A 107 -4.19 20.34 -4.30
C TYR A 107 -3.79 21.80 -4.05
N LEU A 108 -2.49 22.10 -4.01
CA LEU A 108 -2.02 23.48 -3.90
C LEU A 108 -2.51 24.36 -5.05
N LEU A 109 -2.46 23.85 -6.28
CA LEU A 109 -2.90 24.56 -7.48
C LEU A 109 -4.41 24.79 -7.50
N GLN A 110 -5.21 23.89 -6.94
CA GLN A 110 -6.67 24.03 -6.81
C GLN A 110 -7.07 25.12 -5.81
N LEU A 111 -6.24 25.40 -4.80
CA LEU A 111 -6.45 26.48 -3.83
C LEU A 111 -6.07 27.88 -4.38
N GLN A 112 -5.49 27.97 -5.58
CA GLN A 112 -5.17 29.25 -6.20
C GLN A 112 -6.39 29.81 -6.97
N PRO A 113 -6.60 31.14 -6.95
CA PRO A 113 -7.71 31.76 -7.66
C PRO A 113 -7.63 31.47 -9.17
N THR A 114 -8.78 31.16 -9.78
CA THR A 114 -8.91 30.88 -11.22
C THR A 114 -9.41 32.09 -12.02
N SER A 115 -9.46 33.29 -11.44
CA SER A 115 -10.15 34.44 -12.04
C SER A 115 -9.59 34.79 -13.41
N GLU A 116 -10.46 34.79 -14.42
CA GLU A 116 -10.17 35.12 -15.82
C GLU A 116 -9.71 36.58 -16.03
N GLU A 117 -9.80 37.42 -14.99
CA GLU A 117 -9.43 38.85 -15.00
C GLU A 117 -7.92 39.11 -14.85
N GLU A 118 -7.08 38.08 -14.65
CA GLU A 118 -5.63 38.25 -14.84
C GLU A 118 -5.37 38.35 -16.36
N GLU A 119 -5.36 39.59 -16.88
CA GLU A 119 -5.09 39.94 -18.29
C GLU A 119 -3.79 39.35 -18.85
N ASP A 120 -2.94 38.78 -18.01
CA ASP A 120 -1.65 38.17 -18.35
C ASP A 120 -1.64 36.64 -18.13
N GLY A 121 -2.74 35.93 -18.48
CA GLY A 121 -2.75 34.47 -18.68
C GLY A 121 -2.02 33.67 -17.58
N GLY A 122 -2.29 34.06 -16.32
CA GLY A 122 -1.41 33.96 -15.16
C GLY A 122 -0.58 32.69 -14.99
N SER A 123 0.64 32.86 -14.49
CA SER A 123 1.67 31.83 -14.32
C SER A 123 1.21 30.53 -13.62
N TRP A 124 0.13 30.55 -12.82
CA TRP A 124 -0.50 29.35 -12.25
C TRP A 124 -1.16 28.44 -13.29
N LYS A 125 -1.79 29.02 -14.33
CA LYS A 125 -2.39 28.26 -15.44
C LYS A 125 -1.31 27.53 -16.23
N LYS A 126 -0.19 28.22 -16.48
CA LYS A 126 1.00 27.62 -17.11
C LYS A 126 1.54 26.48 -16.25
N LEU A 127 1.73 26.71 -14.95
CA LEU A 127 2.24 25.68 -14.02
C LEU A 127 1.30 24.46 -13.93
N ARG A 128 -0.01 24.66 -14.02
CA ARG A 128 -0.99 23.57 -14.08
C ARG A 128 -0.86 22.75 -15.37
N ALA A 129 -0.71 23.41 -16.52
CA ALA A 129 -0.48 22.72 -17.78
C ALA A 129 0.84 21.94 -17.78
N GLU A 130 1.91 22.52 -17.22
CA GLU A 130 3.20 21.82 -17.04
C GLU A 130 3.04 20.59 -16.12
N LEU A 131 2.27 20.70 -15.03
CA LEU A 131 1.99 19.57 -14.15
C LEU A 131 1.15 18.50 -14.84
N ASP A 132 0.17 18.87 -15.67
CA ASP A 132 -0.65 17.94 -16.46
C ASP A 132 0.22 17.13 -17.43
N ASP A 133 1.10 17.80 -18.18
CA ASP A 133 2.05 17.15 -19.10
C ASP A 133 3.01 16.23 -18.34
N TYR A 134 3.51 16.70 -17.19
CA TYR A 134 4.39 15.92 -16.33
C TYR A 134 3.70 14.66 -15.79
N ALA A 135 2.47 14.80 -15.29
CA ALA A 135 1.68 13.69 -14.77
C ALA A 135 1.40 12.64 -15.86
N ALA A 136 1.06 13.09 -17.08
CA ALA A 136 0.85 12.22 -18.22
C ALA A 136 2.12 11.43 -18.61
N ALA A 137 3.32 11.99 -18.43
CA ALA A 137 4.58 11.33 -18.73
C ALA A 137 5.07 10.38 -17.62
N THR A 138 4.84 10.74 -16.36
CA THR A 138 5.50 10.10 -15.21
C THR A 138 4.62 9.15 -14.42
N ILE A 139 3.36 9.54 -14.15
CA ILE A 139 2.47 8.76 -13.30
C ILE A 139 1.43 7.97 -14.10
N LYS A 140 1.05 8.42 -15.29
CA LYS A 140 0.09 7.70 -16.12
C LYS A 140 0.70 6.41 -16.68
N PRO A 141 -0.02 5.26 -16.65
CA PRO A 141 0.40 4.03 -17.31
C PRO A 141 0.75 4.30 -18.77
N GLN A 142 1.90 3.79 -19.23
CA GLN A 142 2.37 3.98 -20.60
C GLN A 142 2.13 2.72 -21.41
N GLY A 143 1.67 2.91 -22.65
CA GLY A 143 1.31 1.81 -23.53
C GLY A 143 -0.13 1.34 -23.36
N THR A 144 -0.55 0.46 -24.26
CA THR A 144 -1.79 -0.30 -24.12
C THR A 144 -1.37 -1.66 -23.58
N PRO A 145 -1.14 -1.85 -22.26
CA PRO A 145 -1.17 -3.21 -21.75
C PRO A 145 -2.57 -3.71 -22.10
N GLY A 146 -2.64 -4.65 -23.04
CA GLY A 146 -3.88 -5.39 -23.16
C GLY A 146 -4.06 -6.15 -21.85
N VAL A 147 -5.31 -6.38 -21.45
CA VAL A 147 -5.68 -7.30 -20.34
C VAL A 147 -4.87 -8.63 -20.40
N ARG A 148 -4.39 -8.99 -21.59
CA ARG A 148 -3.63 -10.21 -21.93
C ARG A 148 -2.14 -10.23 -21.56
N ASP A 149 -1.53 -9.13 -21.13
CA ASP A 149 -0.06 -9.08 -20.97
C ASP A 149 0.43 -9.56 -19.59
N TYR A 150 -0.44 -9.67 -18.58
CA TYR A 150 -0.06 -10.01 -17.21
C TYR A 150 -0.48 -11.40 -16.72
N LEU A 151 -1.44 -12.06 -17.38
CA LEU A 151 -1.86 -13.41 -17.03
C LEU A 151 -1.10 -14.45 -17.89
N PRO A 152 -0.73 -15.61 -17.32
CA PRO A 152 -0.39 -16.77 -18.12
C PRO A 152 -1.51 -16.99 -19.14
N ARG A 153 -1.18 -17.07 -20.43
CA ARG A 153 -2.16 -17.29 -21.50
C ARG A 153 -2.88 -18.62 -21.27
N THR A 154 -3.97 -18.63 -20.53
CA THR A 154 -4.91 -19.75 -20.51
C THR A 154 -5.90 -19.55 -21.67
N THR A 155 -5.76 -20.43 -22.66
CA THR A 155 -6.68 -20.70 -23.78
C THR A 155 -7.37 -19.51 -24.46
N THR A 156 -6.91 -19.22 -25.68
CA THR A 156 -7.64 -18.37 -26.65
C THR A 156 -8.98 -19.00 -27.04
N ALA A 157 -10.06 -18.65 -26.34
CA ALA A 157 -11.39 -18.77 -26.91
C ALA A 157 -11.54 -17.72 -28.03
N PRO A 158 -12.04 -18.08 -29.23
CA PRO A 158 -12.28 -17.11 -30.29
C PRO A 158 -13.35 -16.11 -29.83
N HIS A 159 -13.00 -14.82 -29.84
CA HIS A 159 -13.91 -13.72 -29.58
C HIS A 159 -15.11 -13.77 -30.54
N THR A 160 -16.22 -14.31 -30.06
CA THR A 160 -17.53 -13.86 -30.51
C THR A 160 -17.79 -12.52 -29.86
N ASP A 161 -17.94 -11.46 -30.67
CA ASP A 161 -18.52 -10.16 -30.30
C ASP A 161 -19.97 -10.34 -29.83
N HIS A 162 -20.17 -11.04 -28.72
CA HIS A 162 -21.42 -10.98 -27.99
C HIS A 162 -21.42 -9.66 -27.24
N GLN A 163 -22.06 -8.67 -27.85
CA GLN A 163 -22.58 -7.48 -27.19
C GLN A 163 -23.48 -7.93 -26.03
N ASN A 164 -22.90 -8.21 -24.87
CA ASN A 164 -23.64 -8.37 -23.62
C ASN A 164 -24.13 -6.98 -23.20
N ALA A 165 -25.29 -6.59 -23.74
CA ALA A 165 -26.00 -5.36 -23.45
C ALA A 165 -26.51 -5.27 -22.00
N ASP A 166 -26.50 -6.38 -21.25
CA ASP A 166 -27.02 -6.41 -19.87
C ASP A 166 -26.01 -5.95 -18.81
N GLY A 167 -24.69 -5.99 -19.09
CA GLY A 167 -23.66 -5.50 -18.17
C GLY A 167 -23.55 -3.96 -18.11
N THR A 168 -24.09 -3.25 -19.11
CA THR A 168 -23.96 -1.80 -19.23
C THR A 168 -24.96 -0.99 -18.39
N ALA A 169 -26.03 -1.61 -17.89
CA ALA A 169 -27.10 -0.88 -17.20
C ALA A 169 -26.70 -0.42 -15.79
N ALA A 170 -25.96 -1.24 -15.03
CA ALA A 170 -25.56 -0.91 -13.65
C ALA A 170 -24.43 0.14 -13.58
N THR A 171 -23.54 0.16 -14.57
CA THR A 171 -22.43 1.14 -14.62
C THR A 171 -22.92 2.56 -14.92
N ALA A 172 -24.02 2.70 -15.67
CA ALA A 172 -24.55 3.98 -16.14
C ALA A 172 -25.07 4.88 -15.01
N GLU A 173 -25.41 4.32 -13.84
CA GLU A 173 -25.91 5.10 -12.71
C GLU A 173 -24.81 5.90 -12.00
N TRP A 174 -23.60 5.35 -11.91
CA TRP A 174 -22.49 5.94 -11.14
C TRP A 174 -21.45 6.64 -12.01
N SER A 175 -21.37 6.32 -13.31
CA SER A 175 -20.47 6.99 -14.24
C SER A 175 -20.85 6.79 -15.70
N ASP A 176 -20.65 7.83 -16.52
CA ASP A 176 -20.65 7.76 -17.98
C ASP A 176 -19.21 7.69 -18.56
N LYS A 177 -18.19 7.59 -17.70
CA LYS A 177 -16.76 7.61 -18.06
C LYS A 177 -16.08 6.26 -17.95
N VAL A 178 -16.65 5.32 -17.19
CA VAL A 178 -16.12 3.96 -17.05
C VAL A 178 -17.15 2.90 -17.41
N ALA A 179 -16.66 1.75 -17.87
CA ALA A 179 -17.45 0.53 -17.99
C ALA A 179 -16.73 -0.62 -17.30
N PHE A 180 -17.53 -1.52 -16.74
CA PHE A 180 -17.07 -2.75 -16.12
C PHE A 180 -16.68 -3.77 -17.20
N ILE A 181 -15.52 -4.40 -17.01
CA ILE A 181 -15.11 -5.61 -17.71
C ILE A 181 -15.35 -6.78 -16.75
N PRO A 182 -16.29 -7.69 -17.03
CA PRO A 182 -16.54 -8.82 -16.16
C PRO A 182 -15.35 -9.80 -16.16
N MET A 183 -15.25 -10.58 -15.07
CA MET A 183 -14.42 -11.77 -15.02
C MET A 183 -14.75 -12.70 -16.19
N GLU A 184 -13.74 -13.43 -16.68
CA GLU A 184 -13.92 -14.44 -17.70
C GLU A 184 -14.72 -15.63 -17.15
N ALA A 185 -15.81 -15.98 -17.84
CA ALA A 185 -16.69 -17.05 -17.39
C ALA A 185 -15.96 -18.40 -17.39
N GLY A 186 -15.98 -19.09 -16.24
CA GLY A 186 -15.30 -20.38 -16.04
C GLY A 186 -13.80 -20.27 -15.74
N ASN A 187 -13.28 -19.06 -15.53
CA ASN A 187 -11.90 -18.84 -15.09
C ASN A 187 -11.92 -18.17 -13.71
N ASP A 188 -11.81 -18.97 -12.66
CA ASP A 188 -11.84 -18.51 -11.26
C ASP A 188 -10.59 -17.68 -10.87
N PHE A 189 -9.57 -17.65 -11.73
CA PHE A 189 -8.37 -16.80 -11.60
C PHE A 189 -8.49 -15.49 -12.38
N SER A 190 -9.54 -15.31 -13.19
CA SER A 190 -9.73 -14.06 -13.91
C SER A 190 -10.24 -12.97 -12.98
N GLU A 191 -9.70 -11.76 -13.17
CA GLU A 191 -10.16 -10.57 -12.47
C GLU A 191 -11.02 -9.72 -13.41
N GLY A 192 -12.12 -9.21 -12.89
CA GLY A 192 -12.85 -8.14 -13.58
C GLY A 192 -12.05 -6.85 -13.51
N SER A 193 -12.29 -5.93 -14.44
CA SER A 193 -11.57 -4.66 -14.50
C SER A 193 -12.45 -3.48 -14.87
N LEU A 194 -11.87 -2.28 -14.94
CA LEU A 194 -12.53 -1.08 -15.46
C LEU A 194 -11.90 -0.65 -16.77
N ARG A 195 -12.71 -0.24 -17.75
CA ARG A 195 -12.22 0.44 -18.96
C ARG A 195 -12.75 1.85 -19.09
N CYS A 196 -11.94 2.71 -19.69
CA CYS A 196 -12.31 4.06 -20.07
C CYS A 196 -13.34 4.02 -21.22
N VAL A 197 -14.44 4.75 -21.11
CA VAL A 197 -15.43 4.89 -22.20
C VAL A 197 -15.57 6.32 -22.72
N ALA A 198 -15.01 7.30 -22.02
CA ALA A 198 -15.01 8.68 -22.45
C ALA A 198 -13.80 9.44 -21.91
N PRO A 199 -13.32 10.48 -22.62
CA PRO A 199 -12.27 11.36 -22.12
C PRO A 199 -12.63 12.01 -20.78
N VAL A 200 -11.63 12.21 -19.93
CA VAL A 200 -11.74 12.85 -18.62
C VAL A 200 -10.59 13.84 -18.48
N PRO A 201 -10.83 15.13 -18.19
CA PRO A 201 -9.74 16.09 -17.96
C PRO A 201 -8.93 15.70 -16.71
N SER A 202 -7.70 16.22 -16.59
CA SER A 202 -6.89 16.03 -15.38
C SER A 202 -7.64 16.45 -14.12
N CYS A 203 -7.48 15.68 -13.03
CA CYS A 203 -8.27 15.83 -11.79
C CYS A 203 -9.80 15.75 -11.99
N GLY A 204 -10.26 15.30 -13.15
CA GLY A 204 -11.67 15.09 -13.44
C GLY A 204 -12.23 13.88 -12.69
N VAL A 205 -13.51 13.94 -12.38
CA VAL A 205 -14.23 12.84 -11.73
C VAL A 205 -14.42 11.69 -12.71
N LEU A 206 -13.95 10.51 -12.31
CA LEU A 206 -14.06 9.27 -13.05
C LEU A 206 -15.31 8.47 -12.62
N LEU A 207 -15.56 8.38 -11.32
CA LEU A 207 -16.63 7.58 -10.73
C LEU A 207 -17.13 8.27 -9.46
N GLN A 208 -18.44 8.26 -9.23
CA GLN A 208 -19.06 8.68 -7.97
C GLN A 208 -20.04 7.63 -7.49
N VAL A 209 -19.90 7.21 -6.24
CA VAL A 209 -20.78 6.20 -5.62
C VAL A 209 -21.45 6.84 -4.40
N PRO A 210 -22.79 6.84 -4.31
CA PRO A 210 -23.50 7.33 -3.13
C PRO A 210 -22.97 6.65 -1.86
N ARG A 211 -22.84 7.42 -0.78
CA ARG A 211 -22.31 6.89 0.49
C ARG A 211 -23.16 5.73 1.02
N THR A 212 -24.47 5.74 0.78
CA THR A 212 -25.41 4.68 1.15
C THR A 212 -25.15 3.36 0.44
N ASP A 213 -24.43 3.37 -0.68
CA ASP A 213 -24.18 2.19 -1.51
C ASP A 213 -22.80 1.58 -1.20
N MET A 214 -21.97 2.29 -0.42
CA MET A 214 -20.74 1.75 0.13
C MET A 214 -21.06 0.69 1.18
N PHE A 215 -20.21 -0.34 1.30
CA PHE A 215 -20.29 -1.33 2.37
C PHE A 215 -19.20 -1.02 3.40
N PHE A 216 -19.57 -0.26 4.43
CA PHE A 216 -18.72 0.06 5.57
C PHE A 216 -19.57 0.10 6.84
N ARG A 217 -18.91 0.23 8.00
CA ARG A 217 -19.53 0.01 9.32
C ARG A 217 -20.88 0.71 9.47
N ASP A 218 -20.97 2.02 9.21
CA ASP A 218 -22.21 2.77 9.46
C ASP A 218 -23.36 2.28 8.58
N THR A 219 -23.14 2.12 7.27
CA THR A 219 -24.15 1.58 6.35
C THR A 219 -24.54 0.15 6.68
N VAL A 220 -23.61 -0.66 7.17
CA VAL A 220 -23.89 -2.03 7.63
C VAL A 220 -24.78 -2.00 8.86
N LEU A 221 -24.47 -1.17 9.85
CA LEU A 221 -25.30 -1.02 11.05
C LEU A 221 -26.67 -0.42 10.75
N GLU A 222 -26.83 0.34 9.65
CA GLU A 222 -28.10 0.89 9.22
C GLU A 222 -28.94 -0.10 8.40
N HIS A 223 -28.38 -0.67 7.34
CA HIS A 223 -29.13 -1.41 6.32
C HIS A 223 -29.11 -2.94 6.54
N CYS A 224 -28.03 -3.52 7.09
CA CYS A 224 -27.94 -4.96 7.34
C CYS A 224 -28.76 -5.35 8.58
N ALA A 225 -29.62 -6.38 8.45
CA ALA A 225 -30.41 -6.86 9.58
C ALA A 225 -29.54 -7.40 10.73
N LEU A 226 -28.47 -8.12 10.40
CA LEU A 226 -27.51 -8.60 11.38
C LEU A 226 -26.68 -7.45 11.98
N GLY A 227 -26.27 -6.47 11.18
CA GLY A 227 -25.60 -5.26 11.66
C GLY A 227 -26.42 -4.52 12.73
N ARG A 228 -27.73 -4.32 12.49
CA ARG A 228 -28.64 -3.74 13.50
C ARG A 228 -28.73 -4.57 14.78
N VAL A 229 -28.75 -5.90 14.69
CA VAL A 229 -28.72 -6.79 15.86
C VAL A 229 -27.43 -6.59 16.66
N ILE A 230 -26.28 -6.58 15.99
CA ILE A 230 -24.97 -6.39 16.62
C ILE A 230 -24.91 -5.03 17.34
N ALA A 231 -25.40 -3.96 16.70
CA ALA A 231 -25.44 -2.62 17.30
C ALA A 231 -26.35 -2.53 18.53
N ALA A 232 -27.50 -3.21 18.52
CA ALA A 232 -28.50 -3.09 19.57
C ALA A 232 -28.26 -4.02 20.77
N ALA A 233 -27.51 -5.11 20.60
CA ALA A 233 -27.39 -6.16 21.60
C ALA A 233 -26.14 -6.00 22.48
N PRO A 234 -26.28 -5.78 23.81
CA PRO A 234 -25.13 -5.65 24.71
C PRO A 234 -24.21 -6.88 24.74
N ALA A 235 -24.76 -8.07 24.50
CA ALA A 235 -24.02 -9.32 24.44
C ALA A 235 -23.04 -9.40 23.26
N LEU A 236 -23.18 -8.53 22.25
CA LEU A 236 -22.35 -8.50 21.04
C LEU A 236 -21.39 -7.30 21.02
N ARG A 237 -21.18 -6.64 22.16
CA ARG A 237 -20.35 -5.43 22.25
C ARG A 237 -18.89 -5.66 21.87
N GLU A 238 -18.34 -6.82 22.21
CA GLU A 238 -16.98 -7.21 21.84
C GLU A 238 -16.85 -7.33 20.32
N LEU A 239 -17.77 -8.06 19.68
CA LEU A 239 -17.85 -8.13 18.22
C LEU A 239 -17.99 -6.73 17.61
N LEU A 240 -18.88 -5.88 18.12
CA LEU A 240 -19.08 -4.52 17.64
C LEU A 240 -17.82 -3.63 17.73
N SER A 241 -16.92 -3.92 18.67
CA SER A 241 -15.67 -3.18 18.84
C SER A 241 -14.60 -3.56 17.82
N ASN A 242 -14.72 -4.73 17.19
CA ASN A 242 -13.88 -5.16 16.09
C ASN A 242 -14.59 -4.85 14.75
N GLU A 243 -14.21 -3.73 14.12
CA GLU A 243 -14.82 -3.26 12.87
C GLU A 243 -14.73 -4.31 11.75
N GLU A 244 -13.57 -4.90 11.55
CA GLU A 244 -13.31 -5.90 10.52
C GLU A 244 -14.19 -7.15 10.72
N ALA A 245 -14.27 -7.67 11.94
CA ALA A 245 -15.10 -8.83 12.25
C ALA A 245 -16.59 -8.57 11.98
N VAL A 246 -17.10 -7.37 12.31
CA VAL A 246 -18.48 -6.98 11.98
C VAL A 246 -18.70 -6.97 10.47
N LEU A 247 -17.78 -6.36 9.73
CA LEU A 247 -17.86 -6.21 8.28
C LEU A 247 -17.84 -7.59 7.59
N VAL A 248 -16.91 -8.47 7.96
CA VAL A 248 -16.78 -9.83 7.42
C VAL A 248 -18.06 -10.65 7.70
N VAL A 249 -18.53 -10.67 8.95
CA VAL A 249 -19.73 -11.42 9.35
C VAL A 249 -20.98 -10.89 8.64
N CYS A 250 -21.13 -9.58 8.53
CA CYS A 250 -22.28 -8.99 7.82
C CYS A 250 -22.21 -9.23 6.31
N LEU A 251 -21.02 -9.25 5.70
CA LEU A 251 -20.87 -9.54 4.28
C LEU A 251 -21.29 -10.98 3.96
N VAL A 252 -20.88 -11.94 4.80
CA VAL A 252 -21.35 -13.34 4.72
C VAL A 252 -22.88 -13.40 4.84
N PHE A 253 -23.45 -12.70 5.83
CA PHE A 253 -24.89 -12.68 6.03
C PHE A 253 -25.64 -12.13 4.81
N GLU A 254 -25.22 -11.00 4.27
CA GLU A 254 -25.85 -10.37 3.10
C GLU A 254 -25.75 -11.26 1.85
N ARG A 255 -24.62 -11.91 1.62
CA ARG A 255 -24.43 -12.77 0.45
C ARG A 255 -25.18 -14.10 0.55
N PHE A 256 -25.02 -14.81 1.67
CA PHE A 256 -25.43 -16.22 1.78
C PHE A 256 -26.74 -16.43 2.52
N VAL A 257 -27.20 -15.46 3.33
CA VAL A 257 -28.47 -15.55 4.07
C VAL A 257 -29.54 -14.69 3.42
N VAL A 258 -29.26 -13.40 3.18
CA VAL A 258 -30.20 -12.50 2.49
C VAL A 258 -30.28 -12.87 1.01
N GLY A 259 -29.12 -13.13 0.41
CA GLY A 259 -28.97 -13.43 -1.01
C GLY A 259 -28.74 -12.16 -1.83
N VAL A 260 -27.82 -12.26 -2.80
CA VAL A 260 -27.38 -11.16 -3.69
C VAL A 260 -28.55 -10.33 -4.22
N GLU A 261 -29.61 -10.98 -4.72
CA GLU A 261 -30.77 -10.32 -5.33
C GLU A 261 -31.59 -9.45 -4.38
N LYS A 262 -31.57 -9.74 -3.08
CA LYS A 262 -32.36 -9.05 -2.06
C LYS A 262 -31.53 -8.11 -1.20
N SER A 263 -30.20 -8.21 -1.28
CA SER A 263 -29.29 -7.39 -0.49
C SER A 263 -29.38 -5.93 -0.92
N HIS A 264 -29.26 -5.03 0.06
CA HIS A 264 -29.08 -3.60 -0.20
C HIS A 264 -27.86 -3.34 -1.10
N TRP A 265 -26.80 -4.14 -0.94
CA TRP A 265 -25.56 -4.06 -1.72
C TRP A 265 -25.55 -5.02 -2.91
N LYS A 266 -26.70 -5.28 -3.54
CA LYS A 266 -26.80 -6.16 -4.72
C LYS A 266 -25.75 -5.84 -5.78
N ALA A 267 -25.55 -4.56 -6.10
CA ALA A 267 -24.60 -4.14 -7.12
C ALA A 267 -23.14 -4.51 -6.79
N LEU A 268 -22.73 -4.33 -5.52
CA LEU A 268 -21.43 -4.79 -5.02
C LEU A 268 -21.31 -6.32 -5.14
N LEU A 269 -22.25 -7.04 -4.53
CA LEU A 269 -22.19 -8.50 -4.40
C LEU A 269 -22.27 -9.25 -5.73
N THR A 270 -22.91 -8.65 -6.74
CA THR A 270 -22.97 -9.19 -8.11
C THR A 270 -21.62 -9.13 -8.81
N GLN A 271 -20.78 -8.15 -8.47
CA GLN A 271 -19.47 -7.93 -9.08
C GLN A 271 -18.34 -8.64 -8.33
N CYS A 272 -18.54 -8.97 -7.04
CA CYS A 272 -17.54 -9.70 -6.26
C CYS A 272 -17.21 -11.06 -6.90
N PRO A 273 -15.92 -11.44 -6.94
CA PRO A 273 -15.47 -12.78 -7.29
C PRO A 273 -16.23 -13.86 -6.51
N PRO A 274 -16.56 -15.00 -7.15
CA PRO A 274 -17.20 -16.11 -6.47
C PRO A 274 -16.24 -16.80 -5.48
N SER A 275 -14.93 -16.75 -5.73
CA SER A 275 -13.85 -17.38 -4.98
C SER A 275 -12.55 -16.56 -5.12
N TYR A 276 -11.53 -16.92 -4.34
CA TYR A 276 -10.19 -16.34 -4.39
C TYR A 276 -9.13 -17.45 -4.35
N PRO A 277 -9.02 -18.28 -5.40
CA PRO A 277 -8.12 -19.44 -5.40
C PRO A 277 -6.64 -19.05 -5.38
N SER A 278 -6.31 -17.82 -5.78
CA SER A 278 -4.93 -17.32 -5.80
C SER A 278 -4.46 -16.68 -4.49
N ILE A 279 -5.35 -16.48 -3.51
CA ILE A 279 -4.99 -15.89 -2.20
C ILE A 279 -4.53 -17.00 -1.25
N PRO A 280 -3.30 -16.96 -0.68
CA PRO A 280 -2.76 -18.04 0.14
C PRO A 280 -3.60 -18.53 1.33
N THR A 281 -4.49 -17.69 1.86
CA THR A 281 -5.40 -18.07 2.95
C THR A 281 -6.32 -19.25 2.56
N THR A 282 -6.65 -19.39 1.28
CA THR A 282 -7.54 -20.46 0.74
C THR A 282 -6.77 -21.67 0.23
N TRP A 283 -5.43 -21.59 0.14
CA TRP A 283 -4.60 -22.64 -0.45
C TRP A 283 -4.56 -23.94 0.36
N THR A 284 -4.24 -25.02 -0.35
CA THR A 284 -3.91 -26.30 0.28
C THR A 284 -2.59 -26.19 1.05
N LEU A 285 -2.36 -27.11 1.99
CA LEU A 285 -1.06 -27.20 2.67
C LEU A 285 0.09 -27.55 1.72
N GLY A 286 -0.20 -28.22 0.60
CA GLY A 286 0.77 -28.52 -0.44
C GLY A 286 1.27 -27.26 -1.14
N ASP A 287 0.35 -26.41 -1.58
CA ASP A 287 0.71 -25.14 -2.23
C ASP A 287 1.39 -24.18 -1.25
N LEU A 288 0.96 -24.15 0.01
CA LEU A 288 1.62 -23.32 1.04
C LEU A 288 3.06 -23.75 1.32
N ALA A 289 3.41 -25.03 1.14
CA ALA A 289 4.79 -25.50 1.29
C ALA A 289 5.74 -24.85 0.26
N GLU A 290 5.23 -24.31 -0.85
CA GLU A 290 6.04 -23.61 -1.85
C GLU A 290 6.49 -22.21 -1.39
N LEU A 291 5.91 -21.70 -0.31
CA LEU A 291 6.31 -20.48 0.38
C LEU A 291 7.34 -20.75 1.49
N ASP A 292 7.84 -21.98 1.63
CA ASP A 292 8.84 -22.31 2.65
C ASP A 292 10.11 -21.44 2.51
N GLY A 293 10.63 -21.00 3.65
CA GLY A 293 11.73 -20.05 3.73
C GLY A 293 11.35 -18.58 3.50
N LEU A 294 10.07 -18.25 3.32
CA LEU A 294 9.57 -16.88 3.22
C LEU A 294 8.71 -16.51 4.44
N ASP A 295 8.91 -15.29 4.96
CA ASP A 295 8.15 -14.76 6.12
C ASP A 295 6.62 -14.77 5.89
N VAL A 296 6.18 -14.65 4.63
CA VAL A 296 4.75 -14.65 4.26
C VAL A 296 4.02 -15.94 4.66
N LEU A 297 4.72 -17.07 4.76
CA LEU A 297 4.10 -18.33 5.17
C LEU A 297 3.59 -18.24 6.61
N ASP A 298 4.41 -17.72 7.53
CA ASP A 298 4.04 -17.59 8.95
C ASP A 298 2.87 -16.61 9.14
N ASP A 299 2.84 -15.52 8.37
CA ASP A 299 1.74 -14.56 8.37
C ASP A 299 0.42 -15.19 7.89
N VAL A 300 0.47 -15.97 6.80
CA VAL A 300 -0.69 -16.69 6.27
C VAL A 300 -1.22 -17.73 7.27
N LEU A 301 -0.34 -18.50 7.91
CA LEU A 301 -0.73 -19.49 8.92
C LEU A 301 -1.34 -18.83 10.17
N THR A 302 -0.77 -17.70 10.61
CA THR A 302 -1.30 -16.91 11.71
C THR A 302 -2.70 -16.40 11.39
N LYS A 303 -2.90 -15.85 10.19
CA LYS A 303 -4.20 -15.37 9.72
C LYS A 303 -5.24 -16.49 9.63
N ARG A 304 -4.87 -17.65 9.09
CA ARG A 304 -5.77 -18.82 9.04
C ARG A 304 -6.20 -19.25 10.44
N THR A 305 -5.27 -19.25 11.39
CA THR A 305 -5.56 -19.60 12.80
C THR A 305 -6.52 -18.60 13.44
N GLN A 306 -6.33 -17.30 13.20
CA GLN A 306 -7.21 -16.24 13.69
C GLN A 306 -8.62 -16.39 13.10
N LEU A 307 -8.73 -16.58 11.79
CA LEU A 307 -10.02 -16.78 11.12
C LEU A 307 -10.72 -18.05 11.62
N GLN A 308 -9.97 -19.12 11.91
CA GLN A 308 -10.54 -20.37 12.42
C GLN A 308 -11.10 -20.16 13.81
N THR A 309 -10.40 -19.37 14.65
CA THR A 309 -10.91 -18.99 15.96
C THR A 309 -12.23 -18.23 15.86
N VAL A 310 -12.39 -17.34 14.88
CA VAL A 310 -13.64 -16.63 14.63
C VAL A 310 -14.75 -17.60 14.18
N ALA A 311 -14.45 -18.53 13.28
CA ALA A 311 -15.40 -19.56 12.83
C ALA A 311 -15.89 -20.42 14.01
N ASP A 312 -14.97 -20.88 14.87
CA ASP A 312 -15.28 -21.68 16.05
C ASP A 312 -16.16 -20.90 17.05
N GLN A 313 -15.90 -19.60 17.24
CA GLN A 313 -16.72 -18.73 18.09
C GLN A 313 -18.14 -18.53 17.52
N LEU A 314 -18.25 -18.38 16.20
CA LEU A 314 -19.53 -18.27 15.49
C LEU A 314 -20.37 -19.53 15.69
N GLU A 315 -19.78 -20.70 15.42
CA GLU A 315 -20.43 -22.00 15.57
C GLU A 315 -20.82 -22.27 17.03
N GLY A 316 -19.90 -22.01 17.97
CA GLY A 316 -20.08 -22.38 19.38
C GLY A 316 -21.08 -21.51 20.15
N SER A 317 -21.26 -20.24 19.80
CA SER A 317 -22.09 -19.32 20.60
C SER A 317 -22.83 -18.24 19.82
N LEU A 318 -22.19 -17.57 18.87
CA LEU A 318 -22.76 -16.35 18.28
C LEU A 318 -23.94 -16.65 17.35
N VAL A 319 -23.92 -17.75 16.60
CA VAL A 319 -25.04 -18.11 15.71
C VAL A 319 -26.34 -18.33 16.49
N ALA A 320 -26.29 -18.94 17.69
CA ALA A 320 -27.47 -19.09 18.54
C ALA A 320 -28.00 -17.74 19.04
N ILE A 321 -27.09 -16.80 19.35
CA ILE A 321 -27.44 -15.43 19.74
C ILE A 321 -28.09 -14.70 18.54
N PHE A 322 -27.50 -14.78 17.34
CA PHE A 322 -28.04 -14.16 16.13
C PHE A 322 -29.44 -14.70 15.81
N HIS A 323 -29.61 -16.02 15.80
CA HIS A 323 -30.90 -16.67 15.57
C HIS A 323 -31.99 -16.17 16.54
N THR A 324 -31.63 -15.98 17.82
CA THR A 324 -32.56 -15.50 18.85
C THR A 324 -32.95 -14.04 18.68
N LEU A 325 -32.02 -13.20 18.19
CA LEU A 325 -32.20 -11.74 18.15
C LEU A 325 -32.68 -11.21 16.78
N LEU A 326 -32.40 -11.90 15.68
CA LEU A 326 -32.83 -11.52 14.33
C LEU A 326 -34.35 -11.27 14.19
N PRO A 327 -35.25 -12.06 14.84
CA PRO A 327 -36.68 -11.76 14.79
C PRO A 327 -37.02 -10.33 15.23
N ALA A 328 -36.33 -9.79 16.24
CA ALA A 328 -36.59 -8.45 16.74
C ALA A 328 -36.16 -7.35 15.75
N ALA A 329 -35.10 -7.61 14.96
CA ALA A 329 -34.62 -6.69 13.92
C ALA A 329 -35.44 -6.73 12.62
N ALA A 330 -36.23 -7.80 12.41
CA ALA A 330 -37.18 -7.92 11.30
C ALA A 330 -38.49 -7.14 11.54
N VAL A 331 -38.84 -6.86 12.80
CA VAL A 331 -40.03 -6.08 13.19
C VAL A 331 -39.82 -4.60 12.86
N GLY A 332 -40.19 -4.19 11.65
CA GLY A 332 -40.11 -2.80 11.19
C GLY A 332 -39.73 -2.64 9.71
N THR A 333 -39.19 -3.68 9.08
CA THR A 333 -38.94 -3.71 7.63
C THR A 333 -40.18 -4.18 6.89
N THR A 334 -40.55 -3.53 5.78
CA THR A 334 -41.78 -3.78 5.01
C THR A 334 -41.80 -5.12 4.27
N ALA A 335 -40.71 -5.88 4.32
CA ALA A 335 -40.63 -7.24 3.81
C ALA A 335 -40.67 -8.23 4.97
N ALA A 336 -41.72 -9.05 5.04
CA ALA A 336 -41.77 -10.23 5.91
C ALA A 336 -40.78 -11.30 5.39
N ALA A 337 -39.48 -11.05 5.54
CA ALA A 337 -38.47 -12.07 5.30
C ALA A 337 -38.61 -13.15 6.36
N ALA A 338 -38.62 -14.42 5.93
CA ALA A 338 -38.56 -15.54 6.86
C ALA A 338 -37.25 -15.43 7.66
N VAL A 339 -37.35 -15.55 8.98
CA VAL A 339 -36.15 -15.59 9.84
C VAL A 339 -35.39 -16.88 9.48
N PRO A 340 -34.09 -16.79 9.16
CA PRO A 340 -33.29 -17.96 8.84
C PRO A 340 -33.21 -18.87 10.07
N SER A 341 -33.34 -20.18 9.85
CA SER A 341 -33.14 -21.18 10.88
C SER A 341 -31.68 -21.19 11.36
N GLN A 342 -31.47 -21.70 12.58
CA GLN A 342 -30.11 -21.85 13.11
C GLN A 342 -29.22 -22.71 12.21
N ALA A 343 -29.77 -23.75 11.57
CA ALA A 343 -29.03 -24.61 10.65
C ALA A 343 -28.60 -23.86 9.37
N GLU A 344 -29.46 -22.99 8.82
CA GLU A 344 -29.12 -22.15 7.68
C GLU A 344 -28.02 -21.12 8.04
N LEU A 345 -28.08 -20.53 9.24
CA LEU A 345 -27.02 -19.64 9.71
C LEU A 345 -25.69 -20.38 9.90
N LEU A 346 -25.68 -21.57 10.50
CA LEU A 346 -24.47 -22.37 10.63
C LEU A 346 -23.86 -22.71 9.26
N ALA A 347 -24.69 -23.08 8.28
CA ALA A 347 -24.22 -23.35 6.92
C ALA A 347 -23.68 -22.09 6.22
N ALA A 348 -24.27 -20.92 6.49
CA ALA A 348 -23.81 -19.65 5.93
C ALA A 348 -22.48 -19.20 6.53
N PHE A 349 -22.25 -19.38 7.83
CA PHE A 349 -20.99 -19.02 8.51
C PHE A 349 -19.95 -20.15 8.48
N SER A 350 -19.83 -20.84 7.35
CA SER A 350 -18.77 -21.85 7.14
C SER A 350 -17.39 -21.21 7.02
N TRP A 351 -16.34 -22.02 7.21
CA TRP A 351 -14.95 -21.62 6.95
C TRP A 351 -14.79 -20.98 5.56
N ASP A 352 -15.30 -21.63 4.51
CA ASP A 352 -15.12 -21.18 3.12
C ASP A 352 -15.77 -19.80 2.89
N HIS A 353 -16.96 -19.56 3.45
CA HIS A 353 -17.63 -18.27 3.31
C HIS A 353 -16.94 -17.16 4.12
N LEU A 354 -16.40 -17.47 5.30
CA LEU A 354 -15.63 -16.53 6.10
C LEU A 354 -14.29 -16.20 5.41
N ALA A 355 -13.60 -17.21 4.86
CA ALA A 355 -12.38 -17.02 4.08
C ALA A 355 -12.63 -16.21 2.82
N TRP A 356 -13.75 -16.45 2.11
CA TRP A 356 -14.19 -15.63 0.98
C TRP A 356 -14.42 -14.17 1.39
N ALA A 357 -15.15 -13.93 2.48
CA ALA A 357 -15.47 -12.57 2.92
C ALA A 357 -14.21 -11.82 3.40
N GLN A 358 -13.33 -12.48 4.15
CA GLN A 358 -12.04 -11.93 4.56
C GLN A 358 -11.18 -11.58 3.33
N SER A 359 -11.05 -12.52 2.38
CA SER A 359 -10.30 -12.30 1.13
C SER A 359 -10.91 -11.17 0.29
N THR A 360 -12.23 -10.99 0.33
CA THR A 360 -12.89 -9.85 -0.28
C THR A 360 -12.42 -8.54 0.36
N PHE A 361 -12.40 -8.44 1.69
CA PHE A 361 -11.91 -7.23 2.36
C PHE A 361 -10.43 -6.98 2.11
N ASP A 362 -9.58 -8.02 2.21
CA ASP A 362 -8.14 -7.88 1.99
C ASP A 362 -7.82 -7.33 0.59
N SER A 363 -8.51 -7.85 -0.42
CA SER A 363 -8.21 -7.56 -1.83
C SER A 363 -8.88 -6.29 -2.35
N ARG A 364 -10.00 -5.85 -1.74
CA ARG A 364 -10.90 -4.85 -2.36
C ARG A 364 -11.26 -3.68 -1.46
N ALA A 365 -10.98 -3.76 -0.16
CA ALA A 365 -11.35 -2.68 0.75
C ALA A 365 -10.43 -1.46 0.60
N PHE A 366 -11.04 -0.29 0.76
CA PHE A 366 -10.35 0.97 0.87
C PHE A 366 -10.34 1.42 2.33
N ASN A 367 -9.20 1.95 2.76
CA ASN A 367 -9.13 2.78 3.97
C ASN A 367 -9.49 4.22 3.58
N LEU A 368 -10.69 4.67 3.95
CA LEU A 368 -11.23 5.96 3.54
C LEU A 368 -11.44 6.86 4.75
N ASN A 369 -11.09 8.14 4.62
CA ASN A 369 -11.50 9.14 5.59
C ASN A 369 -12.96 9.51 5.35
N VAL A 370 -13.84 9.14 6.27
CA VAL A 370 -15.26 9.50 6.30
C VAL A 370 -15.49 10.39 7.51
N ASP A 371 -15.75 11.67 7.25
CA ASP A 371 -16.05 12.69 8.26
C ASP A 371 -15.01 12.76 9.41
N GLY A 372 -13.73 12.55 9.10
CA GLY A 372 -12.61 12.65 10.04
C GLY A 372 -12.14 11.31 10.61
N ALA A 373 -12.87 10.21 10.39
CA ALA A 373 -12.47 8.87 10.82
C ALA A 373 -11.97 8.05 9.62
N VAL A 374 -10.89 7.30 9.78
CA VAL A 374 -10.45 6.31 8.77
C VAL A 374 -11.27 5.04 9.01
N VAL A 375 -12.03 4.62 7.99
CA VAL A 375 -12.89 3.43 8.02
C VAL A 375 -12.54 2.49 6.88
N MET A 376 -12.78 1.20 7.10
CA MET A 376 -12.65 0.17 6.06
C MET A 376 -13.94 0.06 5.27
N ALA A 377 -13.86 0.15 3.94
CA ALA A 377 -15.05 0.18 3.09
C ALA A 377 -14.84 -0.58 1.77
N LEU A 378 -15.81 -1.40 1.38
CA LEU A 378 -15.95 -1.84 -0.01
C LEU A 378 -16.79 -0.83 -0.77
N VAL A 379 -16.33 -0.42 -1.95
CA VAL A 379 -17.02 0.56 -2.77
C VAL A 379 -17.33 -0.09 -4.11
N PRO A 380 -18.60 -0.31 -4.45
CA PRO A 380 -18.96 -1.05 -5.65
C PRO A 380 -18.44 -0.35 -6.91
N LEU A 381 -18.06 -1.14 -7.90
CA LEU A 381 -17.41 -0.74 -9.15
C LEU A 381 -16.02 -0.12 -8.97
N ALA A 382 -15.79 0.66 -7.92
CA ALA A 382 -14.51 1.27 -7.61
C ALA A 382 -13.46 0.23 -7.21
N ASP A 383 -13.87 -0.87 -6.59
CA ASP A 383 -13.02 -1.99 -6.18
C ASP A 383 -12.58 -2.90 -7.34
N MET A 384 -13.17 -2.73 -8.54
CA MET A 384 -12.81 -3.49 -9.74
C MET A 384 -11.62 -2.92 -10.49
N ILE A 385 -10.94 -1.90 -9.98
CA ILE A 385 -9.79 -1.29 -10.66
C ILE A 385 -8.50 -1.99 -10.27
N ASN A 386 -7.77 -2.47 -11.27
CA ASN A 386 -6.57 -3.30 -11.06
C ASN A 386 -5.32 -2.50 -10.70
N HIS A 387 -4.31 -3.23 -10.23
CA HIS A 387 -3.06 -2.67 -9.74
C HIS A 387 -1.98 -2.50 -10.83
N THR A 388 -1.27 -1.38 -10.81
CA THR A 388 0.07 -1.29 -11.39
C THR A 388 0.91 -0.25 -10.63
N ASN A 389 2.21 -0.17 -10.91
CA ASN A 389 3.11 0.82 -10.30
C ASN A 389 2.75 2.27 -10.67
N ARG A 390 1.99 2.45 -11.76
CA ARG A 390 1.51 3.74 -12.29
C ARG A 390 0.01 3.86 -12.07
N THR A 391 -0.56 5.06 -12.24
CA THR A 391 -1.97 5.27 -11.95
C THR A 391 -2.68 6.15 -12.97
N ASP A 392 -3.87 5.72 -13.39
CA ASP A 392 -4.87 6.60 -13.98
C ASP A 392 -5.64 7.32 -12.87
N VAL A 393 -5.95 6.61 -11.76
CA VAL A 393 -6.75 7.13 -10.63
C VAL A 393 -5.88 7.61 -9.49
N LEU A 394 -5.83 8.92 -9.30
CA LEU A 394 -4.93 9.54 -8.33
C LEU A 394 -5.60 9.85 -6.99
N ILE A 395 -6.89 10.21 -7.01
CA ILE A 395 -7.61 10.67 -5.81
C ILE A 395 -8.80 9.75 -5.56
N ARG A 396 -8.89 9.29 -4.33
CA ARG A 396 -10.00 8.53 -3.75
C ARG A 396 -10.41 9.26 -2.47
N LYS A 397 -11.66 9.68 -2.36
CA LYS A 397 -12.15 10.39 -1.16
C LYS A 397 -13.66 10.25 -1.03
N VAL A 398 -14.15 10.40 0.19
CA VAL A 398 -15.58 10.57 0.49
C VAL A 398 -15.82 12.04 0.77
N GLU A 399 -16.77 12.65 0.07
CA GLU A 399 -17.13 14.03 0.34
C GLU A 399 -17.78 14.15 1.73
N PRO A 400 -17.51 15.21 2.51
CA PRO A 400 -18.02 15.32 3.89
C PRO A 400 -19.55 15.35 4.00
N ASN A 401 -20.06 15.11 5.21
CA ASN A 401 -21.47 15.33 5.59
C ASN A 401 -22.49 14.53 4.76
N GLY A 402 -22.26 13.23 4.59
CA GLY A 402 -23.12 12.35 3.79
C GLY A 402 -22.83 12.39 2.29
N GLY A 403 -21.79 13.12 1.86
CA GLY A 403 -21.39 13.18 0.45
C GLY A 403 -20.87 11.85 -0.10
N SER A 404 -20.95 11.71 -1.42
CA SER A 404 -20.56 10.51 -2.16
C SER A 404 -19.07 10.20 -2.06
N PHE A 405 -18.73 8.93 -2.24
CA PHE A 405 -17.38 8.54 -2.64
C PHE A 405 -17.08 9.04 -4.05
N THR A 406 -15.83 9.45 -4.29
CA THR A 406 -15.36 9.94 -5.60
C THR A 406 -13.99 9.36 -5.93
N MET A 407 -13.83 8.94 -7.19
CA MET A 407 -12.54 8.67 -7.82
C MET A 407 -12.25 9.74 -8.85
N GLN A 408 -11.04 10.31 -8.82
CA GLN A 408 -10.59 11.29 -9.81
C GLN A 408 -9.29 10.84 -10.46
N VAL A 409 -9.17 11.14 -11.76
CA VAL A 409 -7.96 10.85 -12.52
C VAL A 409 -6.84 11.82 -12.14
N GLY A 410 -5.59 11.37 -12.24
CA GLY A 410 -4.43 12.26 -12.11
C GLY A 410 -4.24 13.07 -13.38
N ALA A 411 -3.62 12.43 -14.36
CA ALA A 411 -3.49 12.96 -15.72
C ALA A 411 -4.79 12.79 -16.51
N ALA A 412 -4.99 13.64 -17.52
CA ALA A 412 -6.15 13.52 -18.41
C ALA A 412 -6.21 12.16 -19.13
N LEU A 413 -7.42 11.60 -19.19
CA LEU A 413 -7.79 10.54 -20.11
C LEU A 413 -8.29 11.17 -21.41
N THR A 414 -7.65 10.82 -22.52
CA THR A 414 -7.89 11.40 -23.84
C THR A 414 -8.72 10.44 -24.70
N ALA A 415 -9.05 10.86 -25.93
CA ALA A 415 -9.69 9.98 -26.89
C ALA A 415 -8.87 8.70 -27.19
N ALA A 416 -7.53 8.75 -27.03
CA ALA A 416 -6.67 7.59 -27.22
C ALA A 416 -6.76 6.57 -26.07
N ASP A 417 -7.32 6.96 -24.92
CA ASP A 417 -7.51 6.08 -23.77
C ASP A 417 -8.85 5.35 -23.80
N VAL A 418 -9.82 5.80 -24.62
CA VAL A 418 -11.14 5.16 -24.71
C VAL A 418 -10.99 3.72 -25.20
N GLY A 419 -11.54 2.79 -24.44
CA GLY A 419 -11.43 1.34 -24.64
C GLY A 419 -10.28 0.68 -23.87
N ARG A 420 -9.33 1.45 -23.33
CA ARG A 420 -8.22 0.94 -22.51
C ARG A 420 -8.69 0.61 -21.09
N GLU A 421 -8.13 -0.43 -20.52
CA GLU A 421 -8.21 -0.72 -19.08
C GLU A 421 -7.60 0.42 -18.25
N LEU A 422 -8.26 0.76 -17.16
CA LEU A 422 -7.83 1.77 -16.21
C LEU A 422 -7.16 1.11 -15.02
N TRP A 423 -6.09 1.72 -14.55
CA TRP A 423 -5.27 1.18 -13.48
C TRP A 423 -5.13 2.13 -12.31
N MET A 424 -4.86 1.58 -11.13
CA MET A 424 -4.39 2.37 -9.99
C MET A 424 -3.20 1.73 -9.29
N SER A 425 -2.44 2.54 -8.56
CA SER A 425 -1.51 2.00 -7.57
C SER A 425 -2.23 1.74 -6.25
N TYR A 426 -2.12 0.54 -5.71
CA TYR A 426 -2.67 0.18 -4.38
C TYR A 426 -1.77 0.70 -3.25
N GLY A 427 -0.52 1.02 -3.57
CA GLY A 427 0.51 1.43 -2.63
C GLY A 427 1.87 0.90 -3.09
N PRO A 428 2.94 1.21 -2.34
CA PRO A 428 4.29 0.70 -2.59
C PRO A 428 4.42 -0.73 -2.02
N LEU A 429 3.54 -1.64 -2.47
CA LEU A 429 3.43 -3.01 -1.99
C LEU A 429 4.46 -3.93 -2.68
N GLN A 430 5.08 -4.80 -1.89
CA GLN A 430 5.98 -5.85 -2.38
C GLN A 430 5.19 -7.01 -2.98
N ASN A 431 5.87 -7.87 -3.74
CA ASN A 431 5.21 -9.03 -4.36
C ASN A 431 4.60 -9.99 -3.33
N TRP A 432 5.20 -10.14 -2.14
CA TRP A 432 4.62 -10.98 -1.10
C TRP A 432 3.33 -10.37 -0.50
N GLU A 433 3.27 -9.03 -0.35
CA GLU A 433 2.08 -8.30 0.11
C GLU A 433 0.95 -8.43 -0.93
N LEU A 434 1.30 -8.27 -2.21
CA LEU A 434 0.37 -8.45 -3.33
C LEU A 434 -0.17 -9.88 -3.39
N LEU A 435 0.69 -10.89 -3.20
CA LEU A 435 0.26 -12.29 -3.18
C LEU A 435 -0.68 -12.57 -2.01
N GLN A 436 -0.27 -12.19 -0.80
CA GLN A 436 -1.01 -12.50 0.42
C GLN A 436 -2.39 -11.86 0.47
N HIS A 437 -2.51 -10.61 0.02
CA HIS A 437 -3.74 -9.82 0.16
C HIS A 437 -4.59 -9.75 -1.11
N TYR A 438 -3.97 -9.86 -2.28
CA TYR A 438 -4.63 -9.67 -3.56
C TYR A 438 -4.54 -10.88 -4.50
N GLY A 439 -3.69 -11.88 -4.19
CA GLY A 439 -3.62 -13.12 -4.96
C GLY A 439 -2.90 -12.99 -6.30
N PHE A 440 -1.97 -12.04 -6.44
CA PHE A 440 -1.13 -11.93 -7.64
C PHE A 440 0.27 -11.40 -7.31
N VAL A 441 1.20 -11.54 -8.24
CA VAL A 441 2.53 -10.91 -8.18
C VAL A 441 2.80 -10.17 -9.49
N LEU A 442 3.50 -9.03 -9.42
CA LEU A 442 3.96 -8.32 -10.62
C LEU A 442 5.30 -8.87 -11.15
N GLY A 443 5.85 -9.89 -10.48
CA GLY A 443 7.13 -10.49 -10.81
C GLY A 443 8.26 -9.46 -10.79
N CYS A 444 9.10 -9.47 -11.81
CA CYS A 444 10.25 -8.56 -11.90
C CYS A 444 9.89 -7.12 -12.21
N ASP A 445 8.63 -6.81 -12.52
CA ASP A 445 8.19 -5.45 -12.83
C ASP A 445 7.82 -4.67 -11.57
N ASN A 446 7.72 -5.31 -10.40
CA ASN A 446 7.47 -4.62 -9.14
C ASN A 446 8.70 -3.82 -8.69
N VAL A 447 8.66 -2.50 -8.85
CA VAL A 447 9.76 -1.61 -8.44
C VAL A 447 9.79 -1.37 -6.92
N HIS A 448 8.72 -1.75 -6.22
CA HIS A 448 8.60 -1.63 -4.77
C HIS A 448 9.04 -2.90 -4.04
N ASP A 449 9.40 -3.97 -4.77
CA ASP A 449 9.91 -5.19 -4.19
C ASP A 449 11.23 -4.94 -3.46
N LYS A 450 11.39 -5.50 -2.27
CA LYS A 450 12.59 -5.34 -1.45
C LYS A 450 13.02 -6.70 -0.93
N LEU A 451 14.34 -6.88 -0.82
CA LEU A 451 14.90 -8.05 -0.15
C LEU A 451 15.02 -7.76 1.35
N PRO A 452 14.37 -8.52 2.24
CA PRO A 452 14.56 -8.39 3.67
C PRO A 452 16.04 -8.54 4.04
N PHE A 453 16.52 -7.66 4.92
CA PHE A 453 17.88 -7.72 5.45
C PHE A 453 17.79 -8.05 6.94
N PRO A 454 17.89 -9.34 7.32
CA PRO A 454 17.70 -9.79 8.70
C PRO A 454 18.84 -9.26 9.56
N PHE A 455 18.57 -8.15 10.24
CA PHE A 455 19.53 -7.47 11.10
C PHE A 455 18.86 -7.07 12.39
N SER A 456 19.08 -7.88 13.43
CA SER A 456 18.56 -7.65 14.76
C SER A 456 19.66 -7.11 15.66
N LEU A 457 19.40 -5.98 16.32
CA LEU A 457 20.25 -5.48 17.39
C LEU A 457 19.49 -5.61 18.72
N PRO A 458 20.11 -6.12 19.80
CA PRO A 458 19.52 -6.08 21.14
C PRO A 458 19.08 -4.65 21.52
N VAL A 459 19.89 -3.68 21.12
CA VAL A 459 19.67 -2.25 21.29
C VAL A 459 18.41 -1.73 20.56
N LEU A 460 18.02 -2.31 19.41
CA LEU A 460 16.83 -1.87 18.67
C LEU A 460 15.52 -2.28 19.39
N SER A 461 15.53 -3.41 20.10
CA SER A 461 14.38 -3.87 20.89
C SER A 461 14.06 -2.88 22.02
N GLU A 462 15.08 -2.42 22.74
CA GLU A 462 14.93 -1.43 23.82
C GLU A 462 14.50 -0.04 23.32
N LEU A 463 14.88 0.32 22.08
CA LEU A 463 14.49 1.59 21.47
C LEU A 463 13.01 1.60 21.05
N GLY A 464 12.49 0.47 20.57
CA GLY A 464 11.07 0.33 20.23
C GLY A 464 10.16 0.35 21.47
N GLU A 465 10.58 -0.31 22.55
CA GLU A 465 9.79 -0.36 23.81
C GLU A 465 9.85 0.96 24.60
N ALA A 466 10.94 1.73 24.52
CA ALA A 466 11.08 3.00 25.23
C ALA A 466 10.23 4.14 24.65
N GLU A 467 9.98 4.17 23.34
CA GLU A 467 9.08 5.17 22.74
C GLU A 467 7.61 4.97 23.18
N GLU A 468 7.19 3.74 23.48
CA GLU A 468 5.87 3.48 24.08
C GLU A 468 5.81 3.89 25.56
N ALA A 469 6.92 3.73 26.30
CA ALA A 469 6.99 4.04 27.73
C ALA A 469 7.16 5.54 28.06
N GLU A 470 7.78 6.35 27.20
CA GLU A 470 7.99 7.79 27.44
C GLU A 470 6.69 8.64 27.43
N THR A 471 5.53 8.02 27.15
CA THR A 471 4.21 8.67 27.27
C THR A 471 3.58 8.54 28.66
N GLU A 472 4.18 7.76 29.58
CA GLU A 472 3.71 7.63 30.96
C GLU A 472 4.83 7.84 32.00
N GLY A 473 4.94 9.07 32.50
CA GLY A 473 5.49 9.33 33.84
C GLY A 473 6.99 9.58 33.93
N VAL A 474 7.38 10.85 33.95
CA VAL A 474 8.69 11.30 34.42
C VAL A 474 8.80 11.00 35.93
N SER A 475 9.56 9.98 36.31
CA SER A 475 10.12 9.85 37.66
C SER A 475 11.64 9.85 37.59
N GLU A 476 12.24 11.03 37.78
CA GLU A 476 13.64 11.20 38.12
C GLU A 476 13.86 10.78 39.58
N ASP A 477 14.44 9.60 39.81
CA ASP A 477 15.32 9.37 40.96
C ASP A 477 15.92 7.97 40.89
N CYS A 478 17.25 7.89 40.73
CA CYS A 478 18.12 6.97 41.48
C CYS A 478 19.60 7.25 41.17
N SER A 479 20.23 7.94 42.12
CA SER A 479 21.67 8.11 42.24
C SER A 479 22.31 6.83 42.79
N GLY A 480 23.04 6.11 41.94
CA GLY A 480 23.88 4.96 42.28
C GLY A 480 25.31 5.22 41.85
N ASP A 481 26.07 5.86 42.73
CA ASP A 481 27.40 6.43 42.48
C ASP A 481 28.49 5.36 42.67
N HIS A 482 28.70 4.47 41.69
CA HIS A 482 29.87 3.59 41.64
C HIS A 482 30.31 3.23 40.20
N ALA A 483 31.61 3.49 39.94
CA ALA A 483 32.46 3.06 38.83
C ALA A 483 32.59 4.01 37.61
N ALA A 484 33.68 4.78 37.65
CA ALA A 484 34.22 5.53 36.54
C ALA A 484 34.71 4.62 35.39
N SER A 485 34.55 5.14 34.16
CA SER A 485 35.45 4.95 33.01
C SER A 485 35.38 3.65 32.20
N SER A 486 34.18 3.11 31.96
CA SER A 486 33.94 2.33 30.73
C SER A 486 33.14 3.22 29.79
N VAL A 487 33.72 3.61 28.65
CA VAL A 487 32.95 4.27 27.60
C VAL A 487 31.86 3.30 27.18
N ASP A 488 30.60 3.64 27.48
CA ASP A 488 29.47 2.84 27.07
C ASP A 488 29.24 3.05 25.56
N TRP A 489 29.89 2.19 24.79
CA TRP A 489 29.80 2.17 23.33
C TRP A 489 28.38 1.95 22.83
N ASP A 490 27.55 1.23 23.58
CA ASP A 490 26.17 0.95 23.19
C ASP A 490 25.30 2.18 23.36
N THR A 491 25.53 2.98 24.40
CA THR A 491 24.93 4.31 24.53
C THR A 491 25.35 5.24 23.39
N ARG A 492 26.63 5.24 22.98
CA ARG A 492 27.08 6.05 21.83
C ARG A 492 26.43 5.59 20.52
N ARG A 493 26.35 4.28 20.27
CA ARG A 493 25.63 3.71 19.12
C ARG A 493 24.17 4.16 19.14
N ARG A 494 23.43 3.97 20.24
CA ARG A 494 22.03 4.42 20.38
C ARG A 494 21.85 5.89 20.03
N ASN A 495 22.72 6.75 20.55
CA ASN A 495 22.65 8.18 20.30
C ASN A 495 22.86 8.51 18.83
N LEU A 496 23.80 7.85 18.15
CA LEU A 496 23.99 8.02 16.71
C LEU A 496 22.78 7.50 15.93
N LEU A 497 22.28 6.31 16.24
CA LEU A 497 21.14 5.73 15.53
C LEU A 497 19.88 6.61 15.65
N ARG A 498 19.57 7.10 16.85
CA ARG A 498 18.47 8.05 17.09
C ARG A 498 18.71 9.37 16.37
N ARG A 499 19.90 9.97 16.52
CA ARG A 499 20.24 11.28 15.92
C ARG A 499 20.07 11.29 14.41
N TYR A 500 20.38 10.19 13.73
CA TYR A 500 20.32 10.09 12.27
C TYR A 500 19.07 9.39 11.74
N ALA A 501 18.14 9.00 12.63
CA ALA A 501 16.93 8.23 12.32
C ALA A 501 17.23 6.94 11.54
N LEU A 502 18.29 6.23 11.94
CA LEU A 502 18.73 4.99 11.27
C LEU A 502 17.95 3.76 11.73
N CYS A 503 17.27 3.84 12.88
CA CYS A 503 16.40 2.79 13.38
C CYS A 503 15.06 2.82 12.68
N LEU A 504 14.74 1.75 11.95
CA LEU A 504 13.37 1.34 11.70
C LEU A 504 13.17 0.01 12.42
N PRO A 505 12.44 -0.02 13.55
CA PRO A 505 12.25 -1.24 14.33
C PRO A 505 11.79 -2.41 13.45
N GLY A 506 12.54 -3.52 13.51
CA GLY A 506 12.22 -4.77 12.82
C GLY A 506 12.31 -4.74 11.29
N ARG A 507 12.83 -3.67 10.66
CA ARG A 507 12.78 -3.53 9.20
C ARG A 507 14.05 -2.92 8.63
N CYS A 508 14.92 -3.77 8.08
CA CYS A 508 15.99 -3.37 7.16
C CYS A 508 15.80 -4.14 5.85
N TRP A 509 16.15 -3.52 4.72
CA TRP A 509 15.98 -4.15 3.43
C TRP A 509 16.93 -3.56 2.38
N ILE A 510 17.05 -4.28 1.26
CA ILE A 510 17.74 -3.83 0.05
C ILE A 510 16.69 -3.57 -1.03
N GLY A 511 16.80 -2.43 -1.69
CA GLY A 511 15.87 -1.99 -2.72
C GLY A 511 15.85 -2.90 -3.95
N TYR A 512 14.82 -2.74 -4.79
CA TYR A 512 14.71 -3.45 -6.07
C TYR A 512 15.99 -3.36 -6.91
N ASP A 513 16.71 -2.23 -6.91
CA ASP A 513 17.96 -2.07 -7.67
C ASP A 513 19.13 -2.92 -7.15
N GLY A 514 18.98 -3.58 -5.99
CA GLY A 514 20.03 -4.35 -5.33
C GLY A 514 21.07 -3.47 -4.64
N VAL A 515 20.90 -2.15 -4.61
CA VAL A 515 21.86 -1.26 -3.95
C VAL A 515 21.42 -1.06 -2.49
N PRO A 516 22.28 -1.37 -1.50
CA PRO A 516 21.96 -1.08 -0.11
C PRO A 516 21.67 0.42 0.08
N PRO A 517 20.52 0.79 0.69
CA PRO A 517 20.19 2.19 0.90
C PRO A 517 21.24 2.85 1.81
N PRO A 518 21.48 4.16 1.70
CA PRO A 518 22.54 4.81 2.49
C PRO A 518 22.27 4.73 3.99
N ALA A 519 21.00 4.67 4.42
CA ALA A 519 20.64 4.43 5.81
C ALA A 519 21.10 3.05 6.30
N LEU A 520 20.99 1.99 5.49
CA LEU A 520 21.51 0.67 5.83
C LEU A 520 23.04 0.71 5.97
N LEU A 521 23.72 1.36 5.03
CA LEU A 521 25.18 1.51 5.11
C LEU A 521 25.62 2.33 6.32
N ALA A 522 24.93 3.42 6.64
CA ALA A 522 25.17 4.23 7.82
C ALA A 522 24.91 3.44 9.11
N LEU A 523 23.84 2.64 9.16
CA LEU A 523 23.54 1.74 10.26
C LEU A 523 24.70 0.75 10.46
N LEU A 524 25.12 0.05 9.42
CA LEU A 524 26.22 -0.91 9.50
C LEU A 524 27.55 -0.26 9.91
N ARG A 525 27.84 0.96 9.43
CA ARG A 525 29.00 1.74 9.89
C ARG A 525 28.95 2.01 11.39
N VAL A 526 27.80 2.44 11.93
CA VAL A 526 27.65 2.68 13.37
C VAL A 526 27.90 1.37 14.17
N GLN A 527 27.49 0.23 13.63
CA GLN A 527 27.64 -1.05 14.31
C GLN A 527 29.07 -1.59 14.26
N LEU A 528 29.72 -1.47 13.10
CA LEU A 528 31.07 -2.00 12.84
C LEU A 528 32.19 -1.00 13.12
N ALA A 529 31.85 0.23 13.54
CA ALA A 529 32.81 1.28 13.84
C ALA A 529 33.81 0.90 14.94
N GLN A 530 35.06 1.30 14.74
CA GLN A 530 36.11 1.28 15.75
C GLN A 530 35.93 2.42 16.75
N ALA A 531 36.53 2.27 17.94
CA ALA A 531 36.38 3.20 19.06
C ALA A 531 36.69 4.67 18.70
N GLU A 532 37.72 4.88 17.89
CA GLU A 532 38.19 6.17 17.40
C GLU A 532 37.26 6.82 16.35
N GLU A 533 36.49 6.01 15.63
CA GLU A 533 35.61 6.48 14.54
C GLU A 533 34.33 7.13 15.06
N PHE A 534 33.90 6.80 16.29
CA PHE A 534 32.73 7.44 16.90
C PHE A 534 32.90 8.95 17.07
N ALA A 535 34.11 9.40 17.43
CA ALA A 535 34.39 10.84 17.56
C ALA A 535 34.27 11.57 16.22
N VAL A 536 34.53 10.88 15.11
CA VAL A 536 34.34 11.41 13.75
C VAL A 536 32.85 11.54 13.47
N MET A 537 32.07 10.48 13.65
CA MET A 537 30.62 10.48 13.40
C MET A 537 29.84 11.50 14.24
N GLU A 538 30.24 11.71 15.50
CA GLU A 538 29.56 12.64 16.40
C GLU A 538 29.79 14.13 16.05
N ARG A 539 30.97 14.44 15.51
CA ARG A 539 31.38 15.82 15.16
C ARG A 539 30.86 16.26 13.80
N HIS A 540 30.76 15.33 12.85
CA HIS A 540 30.29 15.67 11.50
C HIS A 540 28.78 15.79 11.44
N LEU A 541 28.28 16.72 10.61
CA LEU A 541 26.85 16.98 10.44
C LEU A 541 26.09 15.75 9.94
N TYR A 542 26.71 14.99 9.02
CA TYR A 542 26.17 13.78 8.42
C TYR A 542 26.92 12.51 8.84
N GLY A 543 27.57 12.52 10.01
CA GLY A 543 28.44 11.48 10.57
C GLY A 543 28.53 10.15 9.81
N PRO A 544 27.61 9.19 10.09
CA PRO A 544 27.69 7.82 9.57
C PRO A 544 27.37 7.67 8.08
N PHE A 545 26.88 8.73 7.40
CA PHE A 545 26.68 8.69 5.95
C PHE A 545 27.98 8.91 5.18
N THR A 546 29.05 9.34 5.85
CA THR A 546 30.38 9.47 5.27
C THR A 546 31.16 8.17 5.47
N PRO A 547 31.92 7.68 4.48
CA PRO A 547 32.81 6.54 4.66
C PRO A 547 33.78 6.75 5.84
N LEU A 548 34.01 5.69 6.61
CA LEU A 548 34.95 5.69 7.74
C LEU A 548 36.34 5.19 7.29
N SER A 549 37.04 4.41 8.11
CA SER A 549 38.28 3.77 7.66
C SER A 549 38.01 2.71 6.59
N ALA A 550 39.02 2.42 5.76
CA ALA A 550 38.95 1.35 4.77
C ALA A 550 38.57 0.01 5.42
N GLN A 551 39.10 -0.27 6.62
CA GLN A 551 38.77 -1.49 7.37
C GLN A 551 37.28 -1.57 7.70
N THR A 552 36.66 -0.48 8.16
CA THR A 552 35.24 -0.45 8.47
C THR A 552 34.38 -0.55 7.21
N GLU A 553 34.76 0.10 6.11
CA GLU A 553 34.03 -0.03 4.84
C GLU A 553 34.12 -1.45 4.26
N ASP A 554 35.29 -2.10 4.33
CA ASP A 554 35.47 -3.50 3.92
C ASP A 554 34.57 -4.42 4.77
N ALA A 555 34.51 -4.19 6.09
CA ALA A 555 33.64 -4.93 6.99
C ALA A 555 32.14 -4.72 6.71
N VAL A 556 31.73 -3.49 6.36
CA VAL A 556 30.35 -3.18 5.97
C VAL A 556 29.96 -3.93 4.69
N VAL A 557 30.81 -3.91 3.66
CA VAL A 557 30.55 -4.62 2.40
C VAL A 557 30.53 -6.13 2.62
N ALA A 558 31.45 -6.66 3.42
CA ALA A 558 31.48 -8.07 3.79
C ALA A 558 30.19 -8.48 4.53
N ALA A 559 29.73 -7.69 5.50
CA ALA A 559 28.49 -7.94 6.22
C ALA A 559 27.26 -7.96 5.30
N VAL A 560 27.17 -7.02 4.34
CA VAL A 560 26.08 -7.06 3.35
C VAL A 560 26.16 -8.34 2.51
N MET A 561 27.34 -8.68 2.01
CA MET A 561 27.55 -9.86 1.17
C MET A 561 27.20 -11.16 1.89
N GLU A 562 27.68 -11.32 3.13
CA GLU A 562 27.41 -12.50 3.96
C GLU A 562 25.93 -12.63 4.31
N THR A 563 25.28 -11.54 4.74
CA THR A 563 23.84 -11.57 5.05
C THR A 563 23.00 -11.91 3.82
N VAL A 564 23.31 -11.32 2.66
CA VAL A 564 22.59 -11.64 1.41
C VAL A 564 22.80 -13.09 0.99
N GLN A 565 24.01 -13.64 1.19
CA GLN A 565 24.27 -15.05 0.94
C GLN A 565 23.46 -15.95 1.88
N CYS A 566 23.41 -15.62 3.18
CA CYS A 566 22.57 -16.34 4.14
C CYS A 566 21.08 -16.34 3.73
N VAL A 567 20.57 -15.20 3.26
CA VAL A 567 19.19 -15.11 2.76
C VAL A 567 18.99 -16.00 1.52
N LEU A 568 19.95 -16.05 0.61
CA LEU A 568 19.88 -16.95 -0.56
C LEU A 568 19.89 -18.43 -0.16
N ASP A 569 20.65 -18.79 0.87
CA ASP A 569 20.79 -20.17 1.34
C ASP A 569 19.53 -20.71 2.03
N VAL A 570 18.58 -19.83 2.41
CA VAL A 570 17.27 -20.22 2.95
C VAL A 570 16.33 -20.76 1.87
N PHE A 571 16.49 -20.33 0.62
CA PHE A 571 15.61 -20.78 -0.45
C PHE A 571 15.88 -22.26 -0.82
N PRO A 572 14.84 -23.06 -1.06
CA PRO A 572 15.00 -24.48 -1.41
C PRO A 572 15.60 -24.70 -2.81
N THR A 573 15.52 -23.69 -3.67
CA THR A 573 15.98 -23.72 -5.06
C THR A 573 16.93 -22.56 -5.34
N SER A 574 17.76 -22.70 -6.36
CA SER A 574 18.56 -21.61 -6.93
C SER A 574 17.73 -20.69 -7.82
N LEU A 575 18.31 -19.56 -8.26
CA LEU A 575 17.67 -18.68 -9.24
C LEU A 575 17.52 -19.37 -10.60
N GLY A 576 18.51 -20.16 -11.02
CA GLY A 576 18.49 -20.84 -12.31
C GLY A 576 17.40 -21.91 -12.39
N GLU A 577 17.25 -22.70 -11.32
CA GLU A 577 16.21 -23.73 -11.22
C GLU A 577 14.80 -23.11 -11.26
N ASP A 578 14.56 -22.01 -10.55
CA ASP A 578 13.26 -21.34 -10.62
C ASP A 578 12.99 -20.71 -12.00
N GLU A 579 14.00 -20.15 -12.66
CA GLU A 579 13.86 -19.60 -14.02
C GLU A 579 13.55 -20.70 -15.06
N GLU A 580 14.16 -21.88 -14.91
CA GLU A 580 13.86 -23.07 -15.71
C GLU A 580 12.44 -23.58 -15.44
N ALA A 581 12.06 -23.74 -14.18
CA ALA A 581 10.71 -24.14 -13.78
C ALA A 581 9.64 -23.19 -14.36
N LEU A 582 9.85 -21.87 -14.26
CA LEU A 582 8.92 -20.89 -14.83
C LEU A 582 8.83 -20.98 -16.36
N ALA A 583 9.92 -21.33 -17.05
CA ALA A 583 9.91 -21.55 -18.49
C ALA A 583 9.12 -22.81 -18.87
N GLU A 584 9.33 -23.92 -18.16
CA GLU A 584 8.61 -25.19 -18.36
C GLU A 584 7.10 -25.04 -18.14
N LEU A 585 6.71 -24.31 -17.09
CA LEU A 585 5.30 -23.99 -16.82
C LEU A 585 4.66 -23.24 -17.99
N ARG A 586 5.36 -22.25 -18.55
CA ARG A 586 4.88 -21.45 -19.69
C ARG A 586 4.74 -22.29 -20.97
N GLU A 587 5.61 -23.25 -21.20
CA GLU A 587 5.51 -24.17 -22.34
C GLU A 587 4.34 -25.14 -22.18
N THR A 588 4.14 -25.66 -20.97
CA THR A 588 3.07 -26.62 -20.65
C THR A 588 1.68 -26.00 -20.80
N THR A 589 1.48 -24.77 -20.31
CA THR A 589 0.21 -24.02 -20.48
C THR A 589 -0.12 -23.76 -21.94
N GLN A 590 0.88 -23.64 -22.82
CA GLN A 590 0.66 -23.44 -24.25
C GLN A 590 0.35 -24.75 -25.01
N ALA A 591 0.78 -25.90 -24.48
CA ALA A 591 0.66 -27.19 -25.14
C ALA A 591 -0.58 -28.01 -24.72
N SER A 592 -1.12 -27.79 -23.52
CA SER A 592 -2.27 -28.51 -22.99
C SER A 592 -3.61 -27.88 -23.43
N ALA A 593 -4.53 -28.71 -23.92
CA ALA A 593 -5.88 -28.29 -24.34
C ALA A 593 -7.01 -28.67 -23.37
N ALA A 594 -6.70 -29.39 -22.28
CA ALA A 594 -7.63 -29.70 -21.19
C ALA A 594 -6.88 -30.41 -20.04
N PRO A 595 -6.31 -29.68 -19.09
CA PRO A 595 -5.93 -30.22 -17.78
C PRO A 595 -7.14 -30.67 -16.96
N ASP A 596 -6.91 -31.49 -15.94
CA ASP A 596 -7.88 -31.78 -14.88
C ASP A 596 -8.01 -30.55 -13.97
N GLU A 597 -9.23 -30.16 -13.57
CA GLU A 597 -9.51 -28.89 -12.87
C GLU A 597 -8.69 -28.73 -11.57
N GLY A 598 -8.43 -29.84 -10.87
CA GLY A 598 -7.63 -29.82 -9.64
C GLY A 598 -6.13 -29.60 -9.84
N ASP A 599 -5.58 -29.94 -11.01
CA ASP A 599 -4.16 -29.74 -11.31
C ASP A 599 -3.89 -28.29 -11.77
N GLU A 600 -4.87 -27.58 -12.32
CA GLU A 600 -4.70 -26.20 -12.79
C GLU A 600 -4.45 -25.19 -11.66
N GLU A 601 -5.21 -25.30 -10.56
CA GLU A 601 -5.10 -24.39 -9.42
C GLU A 601 -3.74 -24.48 -8.74
N SER A 602 -3.27 -25.69 -8.46
CA SER A 602 -1.96 -25.91 -7.84
C SER A 602 -0.83 -25.41 -8.75
N VAL A 603 -0.94 -25.61 -10.07
CA VAL A 603 0.03 -25.10 -11.05
C VAL A 603 0.06 -23.57 -11.08
N TYR A 604 -1.09 -22.91 -11.00
CA TYR A 604 -1.16 -21.44 -10.95
C TYR A 604 -0.52 -20.90 -9.66
N ASN A 605 -0.89 -21.46 -8.50
CA ASN A 605 -0.34 -21.07 -7.20
C ASN A 605 1.19 -21.29 -7.15
N TYR A 606 1.67 -22.44 -7.65
CA TYR A 606 3.10 -22.70 -7.80
C TYR A 606 3.79 -21.65 -8.69
N THR A 607 3.16 -21.23 -9.78
CA THR A 607 3.69 -20.18 -10.66
C THR A 607 3.90 -18.87 -9.91
N LEU A 608 2.94 -18.47 -9.06
CA LEU A 608 3.06 -17.26 -8.23
C LEU A 608 4.23 -17.37 -7.23
N CYS A 609 4.37 -18.51 -6.56
CA CYS A 609 5.48 -18.79 -5.65
C CYS A 609 6.84 -18.70 -6.35
N VAL A 610 6.99 -19.34 -7.52
CA VAL A 610 8.21 -19.29 -8.32
C VAL A 610 8.55 -17.85 -8.73
N GLN A 611 7.56 -17.08 -9.19
CA GLN A 611 7.77 -15.67 -9.55
C GLN A 611 8.22 -14.81 -8.37
N LEU A 612 7.63 -15.02 -7.18
CA LEU A 612 8.03 -14.36 -5.94
C LEU A 612 9.49 -14.67 -5.58
N ARG A 613 9.89 -15.95 -5.58
CA ARG A 613 11.27 -16.38 -5.29
C ARG A 613 12.27 -15.80 -6.29
N ILE A 614 11.94 -15.79 -7.60
CA ILE A 614 12.78 -15.18 -8.64
C ILE A 614 13.00 -13.69 -8.37
N GLY A 615 11.95 -12.95 -8.00
CA GLY A 615 12.02 -11.52 -7.68
C GLY A 615 13.07 -11.23 -6.60
N LEU A 616 12.94 -11.90 -5.46
CA LEU A 616 13.85 -11.77 -4.32
C LEU A 616 15.29 -12.20 -4.66
N LYS A 617 15.47 -13.35 -5.29
CA LYS A 617 16.80 -13.85 -5.69
C LYS A 617 17.51 -12.94 -6.69
N ARG A 618 16.76 -12.26 -7.58
CA ARG A 618 17.33 -11.26 -8.49
C ARG A 618 17.80 -10.00 -7.77
N ILE A 619 17.07 -9.53 -6.75
CA ILE A 619 17.52 -8.43 -5.89
C ILE A 619 18.82 -8.84 -5.16
N ALA A 620 18.83 -10.02 -4.56
CA ALA A 620 20.01 -10.57 -3.89
C ALA A 620 21.22 -10.68 -4.82
N LYS A 621 21.03 -11.19 -6.04
CA LYS A 621 22.10 -11.25 -7.07
C LYS A 621 22.67 -9.87 -7.39
N ARG A 622 21.82 -8.86 -7.60
CA ARG A 622 22.26 -7.47 -7.83
C ARG A 622 23.03 -6.90 -6.64
N ALA A 623 22.61 -7.23 -5.42
CA ALA A 623 23.32 -6.83 -4.20
C ALA A 623 24.70 -7.47 -4.09
N LEU A 624 24.82 -8.76 -4.40
CA LEU A 624 26.13 -9.44 -4.46
C LEU A 624 27.03 -8.84 -5.55
N ASP A 625 26.46 -8.49 -6.70
CA ASP A 625 27.21 -7.79 -7.75
C ASP A 625 27.68 -6.41 -7.25
N TRP A 626 26.84 -5.65 -6.55
CA TRP A 626 27.24 -4.39 -5.93
C TRP A 626 28.40 -4.56 -4.94
N CYS A 627 28.37 -5.60 -4.08
CA CYS A 627 29.46 -5.90 -3.15
C CYS A 627 30.77 -6.20 -3.87
N ARG A 628 30.74 -7.03 -4.93
CA ARG A 628 31.94 -7.38 -5.72
C ARG A 628 32.60 -6.20 -6.43
N HIS A 629 31.85 -5.15 -6.75
CA HIS A 629 32.41 -3.93 -7.34
C HIS A 629 33.05 -3.00 -6.31
N ARG A 630 32.82 -3.24 -5.01
CA ARG A 630 33.29 -2.41 -3.90
C ARG A 630 34.50 -3.02 -3.16
N MET A 631 34.64 -4.35 -3.21
CA MET A 631 35.86 -5.08 -2.83
C MET A 631 36.92 -4.99 -3.93
#